data_AF-A0A2E5CE64-F1
#
_entry.id   AF-A0A2E5CE64-F1
#
_cell.length_a   1.000
_cell.length_b   1.000
_cell.length_c   1.000
_cell.angle_alpha   90.00
_cell.angle_beta   90.00
_cell.angle_gamma   90.00
#
_symmetry.space_group_name_H-M   'P 1'
#
loop_
_entity.id
_entity.type
_entity.pdbx_description
1 polymer ?
#
loop_
_entity_poly.entity_id
_entity_poly.type
_entity_poly.pdbx_seq_one_letter_code
_entity_poly.pdbx_strand_id
1 'polypeptide(L)'
;MKTLLFATLFLAFACDMPKQTRYPTTSTYDSGVSGVDSVFTDGSSGDSSTGDNTSEDPVSNTTPSRQGFENCNIGHRYDGGSIGSFGVCQSEQDERVFAINFAQADVSVGTCLIPMHYEYDQYQRVVSHNVGRAECVHNQANTTYYPVLYKNQNKAINAVMVLKYSSLNPFMQCLNAKNDYINGHPGCLYSQACVNQAVQYATTVCNAFKSNHSNHYKQVQF
;
A
#
# COMPACT_ATOMS: atom_id res chain seq x y z
N MET A 1 -37.13 -45.98 -18.19
CA MET A 1 -36.62 -46.02 -16.81
C MET A 1 -35.12 -45.76 -16.90
N LYS A 2 -34.65 -44.53 -16.65
CA LYS A 2 -34.05 -44.07 -15.38
C LYS A 2 -32.96 -45.02 -14.86
N THR A 3 -31.69 -44.62 -15.00
CA THR A 3 -30.80 -44.27 -13.87
C THR A 3 -29.49 -43.66 -14.37
N LEU A 4 -29.27 -42.41 -13.98
CA LEU A 4 -27.98 -41.71 -13.98
C LEU A 4 -27.04 -42.37 -12.95
N LEU A 5 -25.75 -42.44 -13.27
CA LEU A 5 -24.69 -42.57 -12.27
C LEU A 5 -23.59 -41.54 -12.56
N PHE A 6 -23.67 -40.46 -11.78
CA PHE A 6 -22.60 -39.53 -11.44
C PHE A 6 -21.46 -40.27 -10.73
N ALA A 7 -20.21 -40.01 -11.10
CA ALA A 7 -19.07 -40.09 -10.16
C ALA A 7 -17.83 -39.34 -10.67
N THR A 8 -17.66 -38.14 -10.10
CA THR A 8 -16.40 -37.58 -9.56
C THR A 8 -15.23 -37.30 -10.50
N LEU A 9 -15.32 -36.08 -11.06
CA LEU A 9 -14.24 -35.17 -11.38
C LEU A 9 -13.47 -34.77 -10.10
N PHE A 10 -12.30 -35.35 -9.84
CA PHE A 10 -11.34 -34.79 -8.86
C PHE A 10 -10.45 -33.78 -9.56
N LEU A 11 -10.88 -32.52 -9.60
CA LEU A 11 -9.99 -31.40 -9.87
C LEU A 11 -9.27 -31.05 -8.56
N ALA A 12 -7.97 -31.30 -8.55
CA ALA A 12 -7.05 -30.90 -7.50
C ALA A 12 -6.99 -29.36 -7.41
N PHE A 13 -7.70 -28.78 -6.45
CA PHE A 13 -7.43 -27.41 -6.01
C PHE A 13 -6.18 -27.41 -5.13
N ALA A 14 -5.01 -27.37 -5.76
CA ALA A 14 -3.80 -26.91 -5.10
C ALA A 14 -3.84 -25.38 -5.04
N CYS A 15 -4.61 -24.82 -4.09
CA CYS A 15 -4.46 -23.41 -3.75
C CYS A 15 -3.15 -23.26 -2.97
N ASP A 16 -2.11 -22.77 -3.65
CA ASP A 16 -0.86 -22.36 -3.02
C ASP A 16 -1.16 -21.43 -1.84
N MET A 17 -0.74 -21.87 -0.67
CA MET A 17 -0.96 -21.18 0.60
C MET A 17 -0.23 -19.84 0.56
N PRO A 18 -0.84 -18.71 1.01
CA PRO A 18 -0.04 -17.52 1.28
C PRO A 18 0.92 -17.86 2.42
N LYS A 19 2.22 -17.84 2.10
CA LYS A 19 3.31 -18.06 3.05
C LYS A 19 3.33 -16.93 4.10
N GLN A 20 3.63 -17.32 5.33
CA GLN A 20 3.67 -16.50 6.55
C GLN A 20 4.26 -15.10 6.37
N THR A 21 3.69 -14.12 7.08
CA THR A 21 4.35 -12.84 7.35
C THR A 21 4.48 -12.62 8.87
N ARG A 22 5.73 -12.34 9.24
CA ARG A 22 6.33 -12.02 10.56
C ARG A 22 6.56 -13.16 11.57
N TYR A 23 7.84 -13.31 11.91
CA TYR A 23 8.28 -13.84 13.21
C TYR A 23 7.68 -12.99 14.35
N PRO A 24 7.28 -13.59 15.48
CA PRO A 24 6.84 -12.84 16.65
C PRO A 24 8.04 -12.08 17.23
N THR A 25 8.14 -10.78 16.97
CA THR A 25 8.99 -9.90 17.77
C THR A 25 8.18 -9.46 18.99
N THR A 26 8.56 -9.96 20.16
CA THR A 26 8.19 -9.43 21.47
C THR A 26 8.35 -7.91 21.50
N SER A 27 7.44 -7.19 22.16
CA SER A 27 7.57 -5.74 22.33
C SER A 27 8.74 -5.42 23.27
N THR A 28 9.84 -4.93 22.71
CA THR A 28 10.83 -4.19 23.50
C THR A 28 10.61 -2.72 23.21
N TYR A 29 9.98 -2.04 24.17
CA TYR A 29 10.09 -0.60 24.31
C TYR A 29 11.58 -0.29 24.49
N ASP A 30 12.19 0.46 23.57
CA ASP A 30 13.41 1.17 23.88
C ASP A 30 13.34 2.59 23.30
N SER A 31 13.35 3.53 24.23
CA SER A 31 13.39 4.97 24.05
C SER A 31 14.82 5.38 23.71
N GLY A 32 15.04 5.80 22.46
CA GLY A 32 16.33 6.30 22.00
C GLY A 32 16.18 7.57 21.16
N VAL A 33 16.09 8.71 21.83
CA VAL A 33 16.27 10.06 21.26
C VAL A 33 17.74 10.24 20.88
N SER A 34 18.01 10.56 19.60
CA SER A 34 19.14 11.35 19.11
C SER A 34 18.89 11.53 17.60
N GLY A 35 18.58 12.70 17.06
CA GLY A 35 19.28 13.96 17.20
C GLY A 35 19.86 14.32 15.84
N VAL A 36 19.07 14.96 14.98
CA VAL A 36 19.54 15.71 13.78
C VAL A 36 18.42 16.65 13.35
N ASP A 37 18.45 17.88 13.84
CA ASP A 37 17.69 18.97 13.23
C ASP A 37 18.54 20.24 13.31
N SER A 38 19.23 20.54 12.21
CA SER A 38 19.69 21.87 11.89
C SER A 38 19.69 22.02 10.37
N VAL A 39 18.75 22.84 9.88
CA VAL A 39 18.99 24.07 9.09
C VAL A 39 17.64 24.41 8.45
N PHE A 40 16.81 25.18 9.17
CA PHE A 40 15.81 26.04 8.56
C PHE A 40 16.52 27.37 8.24
N THR A 41 16.70 27.67 6.97
CA THR A 41 16.94 29.04 6.50
C THR A 41 15.69 29.52 5.80
N ASP A 42 14.96 30.39 6.49
CA ASP A 42 13.97 31.29 5.92
C ASP A 42 14.65 32.22 4.90
N GLY A 43 14.01 32.42 3.75
CA GLY A 43 14.54 33.31 2.73
C GLY A 43 13.67 33.43 1.48
N SER A 44 12.68 34.32 1.55
CA SER A 44 12.53 35.47 0.65
C SER A 44 11.15 35.64 0.01
N SER A 45 10.66 36.86 0.18
CA SER A 45 9.43 37.47 -0.32
C SER A 45 9.40 37.63 -1.85
N GLY A 46 8.18 37.71 -2.42
CA GLY A 46 7.89 38.18 -3.78
C GLY A 46 6.60 37.56 -4.31
N ASP A 47 5.44 38.15 -4.04
CA ASP A 47 4.74 39.18 -4.83
C ASP A 47 3.67 38.59 -5.76
N SER A 48 2.54 39.28 -5.74
CA SER A 48 1.26 38.99 -6.38
C SER A 48 1.31 39.01 -7.90
N SER A 49 0.63 38.06 -8.55
CA SER A 49 -0.01 38.33 -9.84
C SER A 49 -1.20 37.41 -10.08
N THR A 50 -2.32 38.05 -10.41
CA THR A 50 -3.57 37.49 -10.88
C THR A 50 -3.40 36.98 -12.31
N GLY A 51 -3.87 35.77 -12.59
CA GLY A 51 -3.89 35.20 -13.94
C GLY A 51 -4.99 34.17 -14.07
N ASP A 52 -6.11 34.62 -14.63
CA ASP A 52 -7.22 33.81 -15.13
C ASP A 52 -6.70 32.94 -16.30
N ASN A 53 -7.00 31.63 -16.32
CA ASN A 53 -7.19 30.84 -17.56
C ASN A 53 -7.48 29.34 -17.34
N THR A 54 -8.61 28.93 -17.94
CA THR A 54 -8.89 27.68 -18.66
C THR A 54 -8.53 26.34 -18.01
N SER A 55 -9.61 25.61 -17.71
CA SER A 55 -9.66 24.19 -17.35
C SER A 55 -9.16 23.29 -18.50
N GLU A 56 -7.89 22.92 -18.45
CA GLU A 56 -7.35 21.66 -18.94
C GLU A 56 -6.28 21.27 -17.92
N ASP A 57 -6.51 20.23 -17.11
CA ASP A 57 -5.47 19.70 -16.22
C ASP A 57 -4.29 19.26 -17.10
N PRO A 58 -3.16 19.99 -17.11
CA PRO A 58 -2.02 19.53 -17.86
C PRO A 58 -1.46 18.35 -17.10
N VAL A 59 -1.18 17.26 -17.80
CA VAL A 59 -0.22 16.26 -17.30
C VAL A 59 1.10 17.02 -17.14
N SER A 60 1.32 17.60 -15.96
CA SER A 60 2.55 18.32 -15.63
C SER A 60 3.65 17.27 -15.64
N ASN A 61 4.47 17.26 -16.69
CA ASN A 61 5.67 16.44 -16.75
C ASN A 61 6.68 17.03 -15.77
N THR A 62 6.48 16.78 -14.48
CA THR A 62 7.41 17.19 -13.43
C THR A 62 8.28 15.98 -13.10
N THR A 63 9.57 16.08 -13.41
CA THR A 63 10.56 15.09 -12.99
C THR A 63 11.10 15.51 -11.63
N PRO A 64 11.16 14.63 -10.62
CA PRO A 64 11.77 14.95 -9.33
C PRO A 64 13.23 15.37 -9.51
N SER A 65 13.67 16.39 -8.78
CA SER A 65 15.03 16.93 -8.88
C SER A 65 16.12 16.04 -8.27
N ARG A 66 15.74 14.88 -7.70
CA ARG A 66 16.63 13.97 -6.98
C ARG A 66 17.12 12.84 -7.90
N GLN A 67 18.38 12.45 -7.71
CA GLN A 67 18.99 11.32 -8.41
C GLN A 67 18.17 10.03 -8.22
N GLY A 68 18.07 9.23 -9.28
CA GLY A 68 17.33 7.98 -9.33
C GLY A 68 15.86 8.14 -9.77
N PHE A 69 15.44 9.35 -10.16
CA PHE A 69 14.09 9.64 -10.65
C PHE A 69 14.10 10.26 -12.06
N GLU A 70 15.18 10.12 -12.82
CA GLU A 70 15.40 10.81 -14.08
C GLU A 70 14.32 10.47 -15.14
N ASN A 71 13.80 9.24 -15.13
CA ASN A 71 12.75 8.78 -16.05
C ASN A 71 11.34 8.83 -15.43
N CYS A 72 11.21 9.39 -14.23
CA CYS A 72 9.93 9.49 -13.54
C CYS A 72 9.15 10.73 -13.99
N ASN A 73 7.84 10.55 -14.15
CA ASN A 73 6.88 11.64 -14.22
C ASN A 73 6.04 11.65 -12.92
N ILE A 74 6.33 12.62 -12.04
CA ILE A 74 5.65 12.81 -10.76
C ILE A 74 4.38 13.67 -10.87
N GLY A 75 3.94 13.99 -12.09
CA GLY A 75 2.66 14.63 -12.32
C GLY A 75 1.50 13.82 -11.74
N HIS A 76 0.36 14.47 -11.53
CA HIS A 76 -0.81 13.93 -10.81
C HIS A 76 -1.60 12.92 -11.66
N ARG A 77 -0.97 11.81 -12.04
CA ARG A 77 -1.48 10.83 -13.01
C ARG A 77 -2.37 9.75 -12.41
N TYR A 78 -2.37 9.61 -11.09
CA TYR A 78 -3.20 8.64 -10.39
C TYR A 78 -4.34 9.33 -9.66
N ASP A 79 -5.55 8.81 -9.85
CA ASP A 79 -6.72 9.16 -9.05
C ASP A 79 -6.82 8.19 -7.86
N GLY A 80 -6.65 8.73 -6.65
CA GLY A 80 -6.79 8.04 -5.37
C GLY A 80 -8.16 8.19 -4.73
N GLY A 81 -9.15 8.72 -5.45
CA GLY A 81 -10.49 8.95 -4.94
C GLY A 81 -10.50 10.04 -3.88
N SER A 82 -10.83 9.67 -2.64
CA SER A 82 -10.84 10.58 -1.48
C SER A 82 -9.45 11.05 -1.00
N ILE A 83 -8.38 10.50 -1.56
CA ILE A 83 -6.99 11.01 -1.41
C ILE A 83 -6.75 12.17 -2.38
N GLY A 84 -7.49 12.22 -3.49
CA GLY A 84 -7.26 13.14 -4.59
C GLY A 84 -6.27 12.61 -5.64
N SER A 85 -5.80 13.50 -6.50
CA SER A 85 -4.88 13.18 -7.59
C SER A 85 -3.44 13.24 -7.09
N PHE A 86 -2.62 12.29 -7.49
CA PHE A 86 -1.23 12.22 -7.04
C PHE A 86 -0.31 11.60 -8.11
N GLY A 87 0.97 11.92 -8.01
CA GLY A 87 2.04 11.25 -8.72
C GLY A 87 2.89 10.45 -7.75
N VAL A 88 3.34 9.27 -8.14
CA VAL A 88 4.29 8.47 -7.36
C VAL A 88 5.27 7.77 -8.28
N CYS A 89 6.54 7.75 -7.87
CA CYS A 89 7.62 7.08 -8.56
C CYS A 89 8.52 6.35 -7.59
N GLN A 90 9.07 5.24 -8.05
CA GLN A 90 10.12 4.51 -7.36
C GLN A 90 11.48 4.94 -7.91
N SER A 91 12.49 4.99 -7.06
CA SER A 91 13.87 5.26 -7.47
C SER A 91 14.45 4.06 -8.23
N GLU A 92 15.14 4.32 -9.33
CA GLU A 92 15.89 3.31 -10.09
C GLU A 92 17.14 2.80 -9.35
N GLN A 93 17.56 3.50 -8.28
CA GLN A 93 18.76 3.17 -7.51
C GLN A 93 18.47 2.36 -6.24
N ASP A 94 17.30 2.57 -5.63
CA ASP A 94 16.87 1.87 -4.41
C ASP A 94 15.34 1.72 -4.42
N GLU A 95 14.86 0.47 -4.49
CA GLU A 95 13.43 0.14 -4.52
C GLU A 95 12.63 0.64 -3.29
N ARG A 96 13.31 1.05 -2.22
CA ARG A 96 12.68 1.58 -1.00
C ARG A 96 12.44 3.08 -1.08
N VAL A 97 13.11 3.79 -1.97
CA VAL A 97 13.05 5.25 -2.05
C VAL A 97 12.02 5.64 -3.09
N PHE A 98 11.05 6.44 -2.68
CA PHE A 98 9.98 6.92 -3.56
C PHE A 98 10.01 8.44 -3.64
N ALA A 99 9.42 8.97 -4.70
CA ALA A 99 8.96 10.36 -4.78
C ALA A 99 7.43 10.33 -4.83
N ILE A 100 6.76 11.21 -4.10
CA ILE A 100 5.30 11.36 -4.13
C ILE A 100 4.91 12.82 -4.11
N ASN A 101 3.93 13.20 -4.92
CA ASN A 101 3.37 14.55 -4.96
C ASN A 101 1.84 14.46 -5.03
N PHE A 102 1.15 15.33 -4.30
CA PHE A 102 -0.31 15.37 -4.24
C PHE A 102 -0.83 16.69 -4.82
N ALA A 103 -1.86 16.64 -5.65
CA ALA A 103 -2.51 17.85 -6.18
C ALA A 103 -3.21 18.65 -5.08
N GLN A 104 -3.75 17.95 -4.08
CA GLN A 104 -4.50 18.53 -2.97
C GLN A 104 -3.73 18.42 -1.66
N ALA A 105 -3.99 19.36 -0.74
CA ALA A 105 -3.54 19.25 0.64
C ALA A 105 -4.53 18.39 1.45
N ASP A 106 -4.02 17.54 2.33
CA ASP A 106 -4.79 16.90 3.40
C ASP A 106 -4.01 16.96 4.72
N VAL A 107 -4.23 18.05 5.43
CA VAL A 107 -3.66 18.32 6.76
C VAL A 107 -4.45 17.67 7.89
N SER A 108 -5.61 17.07 7.60
CA SER A 108 -6.57 16.62 8.61
C SER A 108 -6.52 15.12 8.87
N VAL A 109 -6.43 14.33 7.79
CA VAL A 109 -6.44 12.87 7.85
C VAL A 109 -5.08 12.34 7.44
N GLY A 110 -4.53 12.84 6.33
CA GLY A 110 -3.23 12.43 5.81
C GLY A 110 -3.30 11.13 5.00
N THR A 111 -2.17 10.78 4.41
CA THR A 111 -2.03 9.68 3.46
C THR A 111 -0.86 8.78 3.84
N CYS A 112 -1.05 7.46 3.76
CA CYS A 112 -0.05 6.45 4.01
C CYS A 112 0.40 5.79 2.72
N LEU A 113 1.70 5.54 2.62
CA LEU A 113 2.31 4.68 1.62
C LEU A 113 2.67 3.36 2.28
N ILE A 114 2.22 2.25 1.68
CA ILE A 114 2.49 0.91 2.19
C ILE A 114 3.25 0.14 1.11
N PRO A 115 4.46 -0.38 1.40
CA PRO A 115 5.24 -1.11 0.42
C PRO A 115 4.59 -2.46 0.12
N MET A 116 4.33 -2.72 -1.15
CA MET A 116 3.66 -3.92 -1.64
C MET A 116 4.55 -4.71 -2.60
N HIS A 117 4.38 -6.02 -2.59
CA HIS A 117 4.87 -6.92 -3.62
C HIS A 117 3.69 -7.49 -4.39
N TYR A 118 3.64 -7.19 -5.68
CA TYR A 118 2.69 -7.66 -6.66
C TYR A 118 3.28 -8.84 -7.42
N GLU A 119 2.58 -9.96 -7.44
CA GLU A 119 2.96 -11.15 -8.21
C GLU A 119 1.71 -11.80 -8.84
N TYR A 120 1.92 -12.61 -9.87
CA TYR A 120 0.89 -13.47 -10.42
C TYR A 120 1.01 -14.86 -9.80
N ASP A 121 -0.11 -15.42 -9.34
CA ASP A 121 -0.14 -16.83 -8.93
C ASP A 121 -0.10 -17.78 -10.15
N GLN A 122 -0.03 -19.08 -9.88
CA GLN A 122 -0.04 -20.13 -10.91
C GLN A 122 -1.28 -20.09 -11.84
N TYR A 123 -2.35 -19.39 -11.44
CA TYR A 123 -3.58 -19.22 -12.21
C TYR A 123 -3.66 -17.83 -12.89
N GLN A 124 -2.54 -17.10 -12.99
CA GLN A 124 -2.47 -15.76 -13.56
C GLN A 124 -3.37 -14.74 -12.85
N ARG A 125 -3.61 -14.94 -11.54
CA ARG A 125 -4.35 -13.99 -10.71
C ARG A 125 -3.37 -13.11 -9.96
N VAL A 126 -3.75 -11.85 -9.85
CA VAL A 126 -2.99 -10.86 -9.09
C VAL A 126 -3.03 -11.19 -7.60
N VAL A 127 -1.85 -11.28 -7.00
CA VAL A 127 -1.66 -11.37 -5.56
C VAL A 127 -0.79 -10.20 -5.11
N SER A 128 -1.19 -9.52 -4.05
CA SER A 128 -0.44 -8.41 -3.48
C SER A 128 -0.15 -8.67 -2.01
N HIS A 129 1.11 -8.52 -1.62
CA HIS A 129 1.60 -8.77 -0.27
C HIS A 129 2.14 -7.48 0.31
N ASN A 130 1.80 -7.16 1.56
CA ASN A 130 2.52 -6.10 2.28
C ASN A 130 3.91 -6.63 2.67
N VAL A 131 4.96 -5.91 2.30
CA VAL A 131 6.35 -6.31 2.53
C VAL A 131 7.08 -5.45 3.56
N GLY A 132 6.37 -4.57 4.26
CA GLY A 132 7.01 -3.58 5.11
C GLY A 132 6.11 -2.87 6.11
N ARG A 133 6.50 -1.64 6.46
CA ARG A 133 5.75 -0.73 7.34
C ARG A 133 5.16 0.41 6.51
N ALA A 134 3.98 0.86 6.91
CA ALA A 134 3.37 2.05 6.35
C ALA A 134 4.14 3.30 6.80
N GLU A 135 4.36 4.23 5.88
CA GLU A 135 4.87 5.57 6.19
C GLU A 135 3.80 6.59 5.81
N CYS A 136 3.40 7.45 6.75
CA CYS A 136 2.27 8.34 6.59
C CYS A 136 2.69 9.81 6.66
N VAL A 137 2.05 10.64 5.85
CA VAL A 137 2.32 12.07 5.72
C VAL A 137 1.03 12.87 5.73
N HIS A 138 1.06 14.05 6.33
CA HIS A 138 0.08 15.09 6.06
C HIS A 138 0.57 15.85 4.83
N ASN A 139 -0.14 15.69 3.71
CA ASN A 139 0.30 16.23 2.44
C ASN A 139 -0.11 17.70 2.29
N GLN A 140 0.81 18.49 1.75
CA GLN A 140 0.58 19.82 1.21
C GLN A 140 0.40 19.70 -0.31
N ALA A 141 -0.42 20.59 -0.87
CA ALA A 141 -0.65 20.62 -2.30
C ALA A 141 0.64 20.95 -3.06
N ASN A 142 0.93 20.19 -4.12
CA ASN A 142 2.05 20.35 -5.03
C ASN A 142 3.44 20.23 -4.40
N THR A 143 3.53 19.67 -3.19
CA THR A 143 4.81 19.39 -2.53
C THR A 143 5.28 17.97 -2.83
N THR A 144 6.52 17.83 -3.31
CA THR A 144 7.15 16.52 -3.53
C THR A 144 7.84 16.04 -2.25
N TYR A 145 7.46 14.86 -1.79
CA TYR A 145 8.06 14.16 -0.66
C TYR A 145 8.90 12.99 -1.15
N TYR A 146 9.91 12.62 -0.37
CA TYR A 146 10.82 11.51 -0.69
C TYR A 146 10.83 10.43 0.40
N PRO A 147 9.72 9.69 0.59
CA PRO A 147 9.65 8.69 1.64
C PRO A 147 10.57 7.50 1.35
N VAL A 148 11.09 6.91 2.44
CA VAL A 148 11.83 5.65 2.42
C VAL A 148 10.95 4.58 3.06
N LEU A 149 10.52 3.59 2.29
CA LEU A 149 9.64 2.52 2.76
C LEU A 149 10.47 1.34 3.28
N TYR A 150 10.42 1.13 4.59
CA TYR A 150 11.14 0.05 5.24
C TYR A 150 10.48 -1.31 5.01
N LYS A 151 11.31 -2.30 4.66
CA LYS A 151 10.91 -3.68 4.44
C LYS A 151 11.09 -4.52 5.70
N ASN A 152 10.22 -5.50 5.89
CA ASN A 152 10.35 -6.56 6.89
C ASN A 152 10.36 -7.96 6.25
N GLN A 153 10.34 -8.03 4.92
CA GLN A 153 10.37 -9.25 4.14
C GLN A 153 11.38 -9.14 3.02
N ASN A 154 12.00 -10.27 2.67
CA ASN A 154 12.91 -10.37 1.53
C ASN A 154 12.15 -10.57 0.21
N LYS A 155 11.26 -9.63 -0.13
CA LYS A 155 10.50 -9.56 -1.39
C LYS A 155 10.68 -8.17 -1.98
N ALA A 156 10.81 -8.04 -3.29
CA ALA A 156 10.97 -6.73 -3.94
C ALA A 156 9.76 -5.82 -3.67
N ILE A 157 9.97 -4.51 -3.55
CA ILE A 157 8.87 -3.55 -3.64
C ILE A 157 8.68 -3.25 -5.12
N ASN A 158 7.59 -3.73 -5.72
CA ASN A 158 7.23 -3.42 -7.11
C ASN A 158 5.81 -2.84 -7.20
N ALA A 159 5.21 -2.55 -6.04
CA ALA A 159 3.99 -1.80 -5.94
C ALA A 159 3.95 -0.99 -4.64
N VAL A 160 3.16 0.07 -4.62
CA VAL A 160 2.85 0.83 -3.42
C VAL A 160 1.35 0.98 -3.29
N MET A 161 0.83 0.74 -2.09
CA MET A 161 -0.54 1.10 -1.76
C MET A 161 -0.53 2.51 -1.17
N VAL A 162 -1.17 3.45 -1.85
CA VAL A 162 -1.44 4.79 -1.35
C VAL A 162 -2.83 4.77 -0.74
N LEU A 163 -2.92 5.05 0.57
CA LEU A 163 -4.09 4.79 1.40
C LEU A 163 -4.40 6.00 2.28
N LYS A 164 -5.65 6.44 2.32
CA LYS A 164 -6.08 7.47 3.28
C LYS A 164 -5.86 6.97 4.70
N TYR A 165 -5.24 7.77 5.57
CA TYR A 165 -4.83 7.33 6.91
C TYR A 165 -5.98 6.69 7.72
N SER A 166 -7.19 7.25 7.62
CA SER A 166 -8.40 6.70 8.28
C SER A 166 -8.70 5.23 7.93
N SER A 167 -8.20 4.74 6.80
CA SER A 167 -8.37 3.36 6.33
C SER A 167 -7.19 2.45 6.65
N LEU A 168 -6.12 2.96 7.27
CA LEU A 168 -4.93 2.20 7.62
C LEU A 168 -5.26 1.01 8.53
N ASN A 169 -6.02 1.24 9.60
CA ASN A 169 -6.37 0.17 10.54
C ASN A 169 -7.22 -0.92 9.86
N PRO A 170 -8.34 -0.61 9.17
CA PRO A 170 -9.10 -1.59 8.39
C PRO A 170 -8.26 -2.35 7.35
N PHE A 171 -7.34 -1.66 6.67
CA PHE A 171 -6.46 -2.31 5.70
C PHE A 171 -5.51 -3.31 6.37
N MET A 172 -4.86 -2.91 7.46
CA MET A 172 -3.95 -3.78 8.21
C MET A 172 -4.70 -4.95 8.86
N GLN A 173 -5.94 -4.75 9.30
CA GLN A 173 -6.81 -5.85 9.76
C GLN A 173 -7.09 -6.86 8.65
N CYS A 174 -7.42 -6.40 7.42
CA CYS A 174 -7.57 -7.30 6.27
C CYS A 174 -6.30 -8.12 6.02
N LEU A 175 -5.12 -7.47 6.01
CA LEU A 175 -3.85 -8.16 5.76
C LEU A 175 -3.47 -9.19 6.83
N ASN A 176 -3.80 -8.93 8.09
CA ASN A 176 -3.46 -9.80 9.21
C ASN A 176 -4.55 -10.81 9.57
N ALA A 177 -5.78 -10.65 9.07
CA ALA A 177 -6.97 -11.40 9.49
C ALA A 177 -6.78 -12.93 9.52
N LYS A 178 -6.10 -13.50 8.52
CA LYS A 178 -5.83 -14.95 8.49
C LYS A 178 -4.93 -15.37 9.67
N ASN A 179 -3.83 -14.64 9.88
CA ASN A 179 -2.88 -14.93 10.94
C ASN A 179 -3.49 -14.68 12.31
N ASP A 180 -4.26 -13.60 12.47
CA ASP A 180 -4.97 -13.29 13.71
C ASP A 180 -5.98 -14.38 14.06
N TYR A 181 -6.72 -14.90 13.06
CA TYR A 181 -7.60 -16.05 13.27
C TYR A 181 -6.83 -17.29 13.73
N ILE A 182 -5.75 -17.64 13.04
CA ILE A 182 -4.93 -18.81 13.38
C ILE A 182 -4.37 -18.67 14.81
N ASN A 183 -3.85 -17.50 15.17
CA ASN A 183 -3.26 -17.23 16.48
C ASN A 183 -4.33 -17.25 17.60
N GLY A 184 -5.56 -16.85 17.29
CA GLY A 184 -6.70 -16.93 18.21
C GLY A 184 -7.28 -18.34 18.43
N HIS A 185 -6.86 -19.33 17.64
CA HIS A 185 -7.40 -20.70 17.69
C HIS A 185 -6.27 -21.72 17.91
N PRO A 186 -6.01 -22.18 19.16
CA PRO A 186 -4.97 -23.15 19.46
C PRO A 186 -5.09 -24.42 18.60
N GLY A 187 -3.97 -24.84 18.00
CA GLY A 187 -3.92 -26.02 17.15
C GLY A 187 -4.41 -25.82 15.71
N CYS A 188 -4.82 -24.60 15.33
CA CYS A 188 -5.38 -24.33 14.00
C CYS A 188 -4.46 -24.72 12.85
N LEU A 189 -3.15 -24.50 12.98
CA LEU A 189 -2.14 -24.88 11.98
C LEU A 189 -2.08 -26.39 11.68
N TYR A 190 -2.55 -27.24 12.60
CA TYR A 190 -2.57 -28.69 12.44
C TYR A 190 -3.92 -29.22 11.93
N SER A 191 -4.89 -28.34 11.71
CA SER A 191 -6.23 -28.69 11.23
C SER A 191 -6.53 -27.98 9.92
N GLN A 192 -6.60 -28.74 8.82
CA GLN A 192 -6.94 -28.18 7.52
C GLN A 192 -8.30 -27.46 7.52
N ALA A 193 -9.27 -27.98 8.29
CA ALA A 193 -10.57 -27.34 8.45
C ALA A 193 -10.45 -25.94 9.08
N CYS A 194 -9.60 -25.80 10.09
CA CYS A 194 -9.37 -24.51 10.74
C CYS A 194 -8.62 -23.53 9.82
N VAL A 195 -7.59 -24.00 9.10
CA VAL A 195 -6.88 -23.17 8.11
C VAL A 195 -7.84 -22.67 7.02
N ASN A 196 -8.78 -23.49 6.56
CA ASN A 196 -9.79 -23.08 5.59
C ASN A 196 -10.75 -22.03 6.17
N GLN A 197 -11.17 -22.16 7.43
CA GLN A 197 -11.96 -21.13 8.13
C GLN A 197 -11.20 -19.81 8.26
N ALA A 198 -9.90 -19.86 8.58
CA ALA A 198 -9.06 -18.67 8.64
C ALA A 198 -9.01 -17.92 7.29
N VAL A 199 -8.95 -18.66 6.18
CA VAL A 199 -9.01 -18.09 4.81
C VAL A 199 -10.37 -17.45 4.54
N GLN A 200 -11.47 -18.09 4.94
CA GLN A 200 -12.81 -17.53 4.78
C GLN A 200 -13.01 -16.26 5.63
N TYR A 201 -12.51 -16.27 6.86
CA TYR A 201 -12.52 -15.10 7.74
C TYR A 201 -11.74 -13.94 7.11
N ALA A 202 -10.50 -14.17 6.68
CA ALA A 202 -9.69 -13.15 6.02
C ALA A 202 -10.36 -12.59 4.77
N THR A 203 -10.96 -13.47 3.96
CA THR A 203 -11.74 -13.07 2.77
C THR A 203 -12.89 -12.14 3.15
N THR A 204 -13.61 -12.43 4.23
CA THR A 204 -14.73 -11.62 4.71
C THR A 204 -14.27 -10.24 5.18
N VAL A 205 -13.22 -10.18 6.00
CA VAL A 205 -12.65 -8.92 6.51
C VAL A 205 -12.13 -8.06 5.35
N CYS A 206 -11.43 -8.67 4.39
CA CYS A 206 -10.93 -7.95 3.22
C CYS A 206 -12.04 -7.46 2.28
N ASN A 207 -13.12 -8.23 2.10
CA ASN A 207 -14.27 -7.78 1.33
C ASN A 207 -14.99 -6.61 2.01
N ALA A 208 -15.11 -6.64 3.34
CA ALA A 208 -15.64 -5.51 4.10
C ALA A 208 -14.77 -4.25 3.94
N PHE A 209 -13.44 -4.40 4.02
CA PHE A 209 -12.51 -3.31 3.72
C PHE A 209 -12.74 -2.73 2.32
N LYS A 210 -12.72 -3.59 1.29
CA LYS A 210 -12.92 -3.16 -0.10
C LYS A 210 -14.26 -2.46 -0.31
N SER A 211 -15.32 -2.93 0.33
CA SER A 211 -16.65 -2.33 0.20
C SER A 211 -16.74 -0.96 0.89
N ASN A 212 -16.23 -0.83 2.11
CA ASN A 212 -16.40 0.37 2.93
C ASN A 212 -15.35 1.45 2.65
N HIS A 213 -14.23 1.07 2.02
CA HIS A 213 -13.08 1.94 1.75
C HIS A 213 -12.65 1.93 0.28
N SER A 214 -13.55 1.54 -0.64
CA SER A 214 -13.28 1.48 -2.08
C SER A 214 -12.70 2.77 -2.67
N ASN A 215 -13.06 3.92 -2.10
CA ASN A 215 -12.62 5.25 -2.53
C ASN A 215 -11.43 5.80 -1.72
N HIS A 216 -10.80 5.01 -0.86
CA HIS A 216 -9.77 5.47 0.08
C HIS A 216 -8.37 4.97 -0.27
N TYR A 217 -8.19 4.25 -1.38
CA TYR A 217 -6.91 3.69 -1.73
C TYR A 217 -6.69 3.53 -3.23
N LYS A 218 -5.41 3.52 -3.61
CA LYS A 218 -4.96 3.16 -4.95
C LYS A 218 -3.65 2.37 -4.83
N GLN A 219 -3.59 1.22 -5.50
CA GLN A 219 -2.33 0.52 -5.67
C GLN A 219 -1.69 0.93 -7.00
N VAL A 220 -0.43 1.33 -6.94
CA VAL A 220 0.39 1.68 -8.11
C VAL A 220 1.49 0.63 -8.26
N GLN A 221 1.70 0.14 -9.47
CA GLN A 221 2.72 -0.84 -9.83
C GLN A 221 3.86 -0.16 -10.59
N PHE A 222 5.08 -0.67 -10.40
CA PHE A 222 6.31 -0.24 -11.09
C PHE A 222 6.91 -1.40 -11.89
#